data_AF-A0A7S3QLT5-F1
#
_entry.id   AF-A0A7S3QLT5-F1
#
_cell.length_a   1.000
_cell.length_b   1.000
_cell.length_c   1.000
_cell.angle_alpha   90.00
_cell.angle_beta   90.00
_cell.angle_gamma   90.00
#
_symmetry.space_group_name_H-M   'P 1'
#
loop_
_entity.id
_entity.type
_entity.pdbx_description
1 polymer ?
#
loop_
_entity_poly.entity_id
_entity_poly.type
_entity_poly.pdbx_seq_one_letter_code
_entity_poly.pdbx_strand_id
1 'polypeptide(L)'
;MTEPHPEGRGVKQCINRALQSSGISPEQVDYVNAHATSTQAGDMAEYRALNDVFPQSSLRMNSTKSMIGHLLGGAGAVEAVATIKAIETGVLHPSINLENPESGIDLQRVCAGVKQQHKVDVALSNSFGFGGHNSCIIFRRHL
;
A
#
# COMPACT_ATOMS: atom_id res chain seq x y z
N MET A 1 -8.71 -20.92 -2.73
CA MET A 1 -7.32 -20.51 -3.03
C MET A 1 -7.07 -19.21 -2.28
N THR A 2 -6.24 -19.24 -1.24
CA THR A 2 -6.01 -18.11 -0.31
C THR A 2 -4.73 -17.33 -0.61
N GLU A 3 -3.80 -17.91 -1.37
CA GLU A 3 -2.55 -17.26 -1.75
C GLU A 3 -2.70 -16.48 -3.06
N PRO A 4 -2.12 -15.27 -3.16
CA PRO A 4 -2.09 -14.53 -4.40
C PRO A 4 -1.17 -15.21 -5.41
N HIS A 5 -1.34 -14.85 -6.69
CA HIS A 5 -0.39 -15.27 -7.72
C HIS A 5 1.04 -14.84 -7.32
N PRO A 6 2.09 -15.68 -7.45
CA PRO A 6 3.45 -15.38 -6.97
C PRO A 6 4.04 -14.07 -7.53
N GLU A 7 3.67 -13.73 -8.76
CA GLU A 7 4.06 -12.49 -9.45
C GLU A 7 3.13 -11.30 -9.19
N GLY A 8 2.17 -11.41 -8.26
CA GLY A 8 1.25 -10.33 -7.93
C GLY A 8 0.33 -9.90 -9.08
N ARG A 9 0.06 -10.75 -10.08
CA ARG A 9 -0.72 -10.38 -11.29
C ARG A 9 -2.08 -9.75 -10.96
N GLY A 10 -2.82 -10.34 -10.01
CA GLY A 10 -4.10 -9.80 -9.57
C GLY A 10 -4.00 -8.43 -8.88
N VAL A 11 -2.92 -8.22 -8.12
CA VAL A 11 -2.60 -6.94 -7.46
C VAL A 11 -2.30 -5.88 -8.52
N LYS A 12 -1.39 -6.18 -9.47
CA LYS A 12 -1.05 -5.27 -10.59
C LYS A 12 -2.27 -4.89 -11.42
N GLN A 13 -3.10 -5.88 -11.77
CA GLN A 13 -4.34 -5.62 -12.51
C GLN A 13 -5.29 -4.70 -11.74
N CYS A 14 -5.44 -4.90 -10.43
CA CYS A 14 -6.28 -4.06 -9.59
C CYS A 14 -5.79 -2.60 -9.55
N ILE A 15 -4.49 -2.41 -9.29
CA ILE A 15 -3.86 -1.08 -9.26
C ILE A 15 -3.98 -0.38 -10.62
N ASN A 16 -3.63 -1.07 -11.71
CA ASN A 16 -3.70 -0.50 -13.07
C ASN A 16 -5.12 -0.08 -13.45
N ARG A 17 -6.14 -0.84 -13.04
CA ARG A 17 -7.55 -0.46 -13.26
C ARG A 17 -7.93 0.80 -12.47
N ALA A 18 -7.47 0.94 -11.23
CA ALA A 18 -7.72 2.15 -10.44
C ALA A 18 -7.03 3.38 -11.03
N LEU A 19 -5.76 3.24 -11.45
CA LEU A 19 -5.01 4.29 -12.15
C LEU A 19 -5.71 4.71 -13.44
N GLN A 20 -6.10 3.74 -14.27
CA GLN A 20 -6.84 4.00 -15.51
C GLN A 20 -8.19 4.69 -15.26
N SER A 21 -8.96 4.21 -14.28
CA SER A 21 -10.26 4.78 -13.95
C SER A 21 -10.19 6.19 -13.37
N SER A 22 -9.07 6.57 -12.73
CA SER A 22 -8.87 7.89 -12.12
C SER A 22 -8.16 8.89 -13.03
N GLY A 23 -7.51 8.42 -14.11
CA GLY A 23 -6.68 9.24 -14.98
C GLY A 23 -5.37 9.71 -14.33
N ILE A 24 -4.99 9.10 -13.20
CA ILE A 24 -3.74 9.37 -12.48
C ILE A 24 -2.62 8.52 -13.08
N SER A 25 -1.49 9.14 -13.39
CA SER A 25 -0.29 8.41 -13.82
C SER A 25 0.45 7.79 -12.63
N PRO A 26 1.16 6.67 -12.80
CA PRO A 26 1.89 6.03 -11.70
C PRO A 26 2.86 6.97 -10.96
N GLU A 27 3.49 7.89 -11.69
CA GLU A 27 4.49 8.85 -11.16
C GLU A 27 3.87 9.91 -10.25
N GLN A 28 2.55 10.12 -10.34
CA GLN A 28 1.83 11.05 -9.48
C GLN A 28 1.52 10.47 -8.11
N VAL A 29 1.62 9.14 -7.92
CA VAL A 29 1.33 8.50 -6.64
C VAL A 29 2.53 8.67 -5.70
N ASP A 30 2.27 9.30 -4.55
CA ASP A 30 3.29 9.59 -3.53
C ASP A 30 3.34 8.52 -2.44
N TYR A 31 2.19 7.91 -2.13
CA TYR A 31 2.04 7.04 -0.97
C TYR A 31 1.08 5.87 -1.21
N VAL A 32 1.44 4.72 -0.66
CA VAL A 32 0.58 3.52 -0.61
C VAL A 32 0.43 3.03 0.83
N ASN A 33 -0.82 2.97 1.30
CA ASN A 33 -1.18 2.13 2.43
C ASN A 33 -1.44 0.71 1.91
N ALA A 34 -0.47 -0.17 2.06
CA ALA A 34 -0.48 -1.53 1.53
C ALA A 34 -1.46 -2.45 2.29
N HIS A 35 -1.87 -3.53 1.63
CA HIS A 35 -2.65 -4.58 2.26
C HIS A 35 -1.84 -5.37 3.28
N ALA A 36 -0.60 -5.75 2.97
CA ALA A 36 0.43 -6.38 3.82
C ALA A 36 -0.08 -6.93 5.15
N THR A 37 -0.58 -8.18 5.10
CA THR A 37 -1.19 -8.89 6.23
C THR A 37 -0.18 -9.64 7.09
N SER A 38 1.11 -9.41 6.90
CA SER A 38 2.20 -10.16 7.54
C SER A 38 2.21 -11.64 7.11
N THR A 39 1.92 -11.87 5.83
CA THR A 39 2.05 -13.20 5.22
C THR A 39 3.19 -13.18 4.22
N GLN A 40 4.15 -14.09 4.33
CA GLN A 40 5.36 -14.06 3.51
C GLN A 40 5.05 -13.99 2.00
N ALA A 41 4.16 -14.87 1.52
CA ALA A 41 3.77 -14.89 0.11
C ALA A 41 3.00 -13.63 -0.32
N GLY A 42 2.05 -13.16 0.51
CA GLY A 42 1.21 -12.02 0.21
C GLY A 42 1.98 -10.70 0.19
N ASP A 43 2.80 -10.47 1.21
CA ASP A 43 3.58 -9.24 1.38
C ASP A 43 4.60 -9.13 0.23
N MET A 44 5.28 -10.21 -0.13
CA MET A 44 6.24 -10.21 -1.23
C MET A 44 5.56 -10.08 -2.61
N ALA A 45 4.37 -10.66 -2.80
CA ALA A 45 3.62 -10.48 -4.05
C ALA A 45 3.13 -9.03 -4.22
N GLU A 46 2.64 -8.42 -3.15
CA GLU A 46 2.22 -7.01 -3.17
C GLU A 46 3.42 -6.08 -3.35
N TYR A 47 4.50 -6.28 -2.61
CA TYR A 47 5.70 -5.45 -2.70
C TYR A 47 6.31 -5.44 -4.12
N ARG A 48 6.44 -6.61 -4.75
CA ARG A 48 6.89 -6.71 -6.15
C ARG A 48 5.93 -6.01 -7.11
N ALA A 49 4.62 -6.21 -6.93
CA ALA A 49 3.62 -5.54 -7.76
C ALA A 49 3.69 -4.00 -7.64
N LEU A 50 3.90 -3.48 -6.43
CA LEU A 50 4.06 -2.05 -6.20
C LEU A 50 5.34 -1.51 -6.84
N ASN A 51 6.47 -2.21 -6.73
CA ASN A 51 7.71 -1.79 -7.38
C ASN A 51 7.64 -1.86 -8.92
N ASP A 52 6.91 -2.84 -9.47
CA ASP A 52 6.69 -2.96 -10.91
C ASP A 52 5.85 -1.79 -11.46
N VAL A 53 4.78 -1.42 -10.75
CA VAL A 53 3.86 -0.35 -11.19
C VAL A 53 4.43 1.04 -10.91
N PHE A 54 5.13 1.20 -9.80
CA PHE A 54 5.66 2.47 -9.31
C PHE A 54 7.19 2.39 -9.20
N PRO A 55 7.94 2.58 -10.29
CA PRO A 55 9.39 2.45 -10.27
C PRO A 55 10.10 3.63 -9.55
N GLN A 56 9.39 4.72 -9.25
CA GLN A 56 9.96 5.89 -8.60
C GLN A 56 10.39 5.61 -7.15
N SER A 57 11.58 6.09 -6.78
CA SER A 57 12.13 5.95 -5.41
C SER A 57 11.47 6.88 -4.39
N SER A 58 10.74 7.90 -4.84
CA SER A 58 10.03 8.84 -3.97
C SER A 58 8.82 8.21 -3.27
N LEU A 59 8.23 7.16 -3.85
CA LEU A 59 7.06 6.48 -3.30
C LEU A 59 7.32 5.96 -1.89
N ARG A 60 6.41 6.25 -0.97
CA ARG A 60 6.42 5.70 0.39
C ARG A 60 5.31 4.67 0.60
N MET A 61 5.59 3.66 1.40
CA MET A 61 4.69 2.56 1.69
C MET A 61 4.65 2.24 3.19
N ASN A 62 3.51 1.83 3.71
CA ASN A 62 3.38 1.23 5.03
C ASN A 62 2.15 0.31 5.08
N SER A 63 1.79 -0.17 6.27
CA SER A 63 0.54 -0.91 6.51
C SER A 63 0.03 -0.61 7.91
N THR A 64 -1.24 -0.18 8.02
CA THR A 64 -1.92 0.03 9.31
C THR A 64 -1.96 -1.24 10.15
N LYS A 65 -1.99 -2.41 9.49
CA LYS A 65 -2.14 -3.72 10.16
C LYS A 65 -1.01 -4.03 11.12
N SER A 66 0.18 -3.46 10.92
CA SER A 66 1.28 -3.65 11.87
C SER A 66 0.94 -3.12 13.27
N MET A 67 0.07 -2.10 13.37
CA MET A 67 -0.26 -1.44 14.63
C MET A 67 -1.61 -1.90 15.21
N ILE A 68 -2.59 -2.19 14.36
CA ILE A 68 -3.98 -2.46 14.80
C ILE A 68 -4.49 -3.86 14.42
N GLY A 69 -3.64 -4.68 13.80
CA GLY A 69 -4.02 -6.00 13.29
C GLY A 69 -4.92 -5.92 12.04
N HIS A 70 -5.36 -7.09 11.56
CA HIS A 70 -6.21 -7.18 10.39
C HIS A 70 -7.70 -7.17 10.75
N LEU A 71 -8.37 -6.03 10.49
CA LEU A 71 -9.80 -5.83 10.80
C LEU A 71 -10.78 -6.54 9.85
N LEU A 72 -10.32 -7.48 9.03
CA LEU A 72 -11.12 -8.21 8.02
C LEU A 72 -11.99 -7.24 7.19
N GLY A 73 -13.31 -7.38 7.24
CA GLY A 73 -14.25 -6.53 6.49
C GLY A 73 -14.19 -5.04 6.87
N GLY A 74 -13.67 -4.70 8.05
CA GLY A 74 -13.44 -3.31 8.48
C GLY A 74 -12.10 -2.73 8.04
N ALA A 75 -11.19 -3.54 7.48
CA ALA A 75 -9.83 -3.13 7.17
C ALA A 75 -9.80 -1.99 6.13
N GLY A 76 -10.50 -2.15 5.01
CA GLY A 76 -10.53 -1.15 3.94
C GLY A 76 -11.02 0.23 4.39
N ALA A 77 -11.97 0.30 5.33
CA ALA A 77 -12.46 1.57 5.86
C ALA A 77 -11.40 2.30 6.70
N VAL A 78 -10.74 1.58 7.62
CA VAL A 78 -9.70 2.17 8.48
C VAL A 78 -8.45 2.53 7.68
N GLU A 79 -8.08 1.71 6.70
CA GLU A 79 -7.01 1.97 5.75
C GLU A 79 -7.27 3.22 4.92
N ALA A 80 -8.50 3.41 4.42
CA ALA A 80 -8.90 4.61 3.70
C ALA A 80 -8.78 5.87 4.59
N VAL A 81 -9.26 5.81 5.84
CA VAL A 81 -9.12 6.92 6.79
C VAL A 81 -7.66 7.26 7.03
N ALA A 82 -6.80 6.27 7.31
CA ALA A 82 -5.36 6.50 7.50
C ALA A 82 -4.71 7.12 6.26
N THR A 83 -5.10 6.67 5.07
CA THR A 83 -4.60 7.18 3.78
C THR A 83 -5.00 8.64 3.56
N ILE A 84 -6.24 9.00 3.87
CA ILE A 84 -6.71 10.39 3.79
C ILE A 84 -5.98 11.26 4.83
N LYS A 85 -5.79 10.77 6.06
CA LYS A 85 -5.02 11.50 7.08
C LYS A 85 -3.57 11.76 6.66
N ALA A 86 -2.95 10.83 5.93
CA ALA A 86 -1.62 11.04 5.34
C ALA A 86 -1.61 12.20 4.33
N ILE A 87 -2.63 12.31 3.48
CA ILE A 87 -2.83 13.47 2.59
C ILE A 87 -3.00 14.75 3.43
N GLU A 88 -3.92 14.78 4.39
CA GLU A 88 -4.22 16.00 5.14
C GLU A 88 -3.03 16.53 5.94
N THR A 89 -2.24 15.63 6.54
CA THR A 89 -1.21 15.99 7.52
C THR A 89 0.21 15.94 6.99
N GLY A 90 0.45 15.23 5.87
CA GLY A 90 1.80 14.92 5.39
C GLY A 90 2.60 14.02 6.35
N VAL A 91 1.92 13.34 7.28
CA VAL A 91 2.54 12.41 8.24
C VAL A 91 2.15 10.99 7.87
N LEU A 92 3.15 10.17 7.59
CA LEU A 92 2.99 8.73 7.35
C LEU A 92 3.21 7.98 8.67
N HIS A 93 2.27 7.14 9.06
CA HIS A 93 2.46 6.28 10.23
C HIS A 93 3.53 5.21 9.96
N PRO A 94 4.16 4.65 11.01
CA PRO A 94 5.13 3.57 10.81
C PRO A 94 4.44 2.26 10.41
N SER A 95 5.21 1.41 9.74
CA SER A 95 5.08 -0.04 9.80
C SER A 95 5.98 -0.55 10.92
N ILE A 96 5.39 -0.97 12.03
CA ILE A 96 6.12 -1.52 13.18
C ILE A 96 6.38 -3.03 13.01
N ASN A 97 7.23 -3.62 13.84
CA ASN A 97 7.61 -5.05 13.82
C ASN A 97 8.34 -5.49 12.52
N LEU A 98 9.24 -4.65 12.02
CA LEU A 98 10.02 -4.90 10.78
C LEU A 98 11.53 -4.98 11.08
N GLU A 99 11.93 -5.91 11.95
CA GLU A 99 13.34 -6.07 12.38
C GLU A 99 14.19 -6.85 11.38
N ASN A 100 13.60 -7.89 10.77
CA ASN A 100 14.28 -8.81 9.84
C ASN A 100 13.52 -8.87 8.52
N PRO A 101 13.63 -7.84 7.65
CA PRO A 101 12.91 -7.79 6.39
C PRO A 101 13.40 -8.88 5.43
N GLU A 102 12.49 -9.35 4.58
CA GLU A 102 12.80 -10.27 3.49
C GLU A 102 13.80 -9.66 2.49
N SER A 103 14.57 -10.54 1.84
CA SER A 103 15.53 -10.10 0.83
C SER A 103 14.85 -9.32 -0.30
N GLY A 104 15.47 -8.19 -0.71
CA GLY A 104 14.95 -7.33 -1.77
C GLY A 104 13.96 -6.26 -1.31
N ILE A 105 13.56 -6.23 -0.03
CA ILE A 105 12.80 -5.11 0.53
C ILE A 105 13.72 -3.90 0.73
N ASP A 106 13.48 -2.84 -0.03
CA ASP A 106 14.07 -1.52 0.20
C ASP A 106 13.35 -0.79 1.33
N LEU A 107 13.98 -0.78 2.50
CA LEU A 107 13.50 -0.07 3.68
C LEU A 107 13.45 1.46 3.51
N GLN A 108 14.11 2.03 2.49
CA GLN A 108 13.95 3.46 2.21
C GLN A 108 12.59 3.78 1.61
N ARG A 109 11.92 2.80 0.98
CA ARG A 109 10.57 2.97 0.44
C ARG A 109 9.48 2.60 1.45
N VAL A 110 9.82 1.91 2.53
CA VAL A 110 8.90 1.52 3.60
C VAL A 110 9.06 2.44 4.81
N CYS A 111 7.98 2.93 5.41
CA CYS A 111 8.03 3.71 6.65
C CYS A 111 8.33 2.81 7.86
N ALA A 112 9.52 2.21 7.91
CA ALA A 112 9.89 1.19 8.89
C ALA A 112 10.12 1.77 10.30
N GLY A 113 9.37 1.27 11.30
CA GLY A 113 9.56 1.51 12.74
C GLY A 113 9.23 2.92 13.24
N VAL A 114 9.38 3.95 12.41
CA VAL A 114 9.21 5.36 12.80
C VAL A 114 8.33 6.09 11.78
N LYS A 115 7.46 6.98 12.27
CA LYS A 115 6.65 7.86 11.41
C LYS A 115 7.54 8.74 10.52
N GLN A 116 7.08 9.07 9.33
CA GLN A 116 7.83 9.89 8.37
C GLN A 116 7.03 11.13 7.97
N GLN A 117 7.72 12.26 7.76
CA GLN A 117 7.15 13.42 7.11
C GLN A 117 7.30 13.25 5.59
N HIS A 118 6.21 13.33 4.86
CA HIS A 118 6.21 13.19 3.40
C HIS A 118 5.04 13.98 2.82
N LYS A 119 5.28 14.80 1.80
CA LYS A 119 4.18 15.47 1.11
C LYS A 119 3.42 14.43 0.30
N VAL A 120 2.10 14.36 0.52
CA VAL A 120 1.22 13.41 -0.20
C VAL A 120 0.11 14.20 -0.87
N ASP A 121 0.10 14.23 -2.20
CA ASP A 121 -0.98 14.80 -2.99
C ASP A 121 -1.87 13.70 -3.59
N VAL A 122 -1.29 12.53 -3.91
CA VAL A 122 -2.03 11.35 -4.35
C VAL A 122 -1.60 10.12 -3.57
N ALA A 123 -2.57 9.39 -3.05
CA ALA A 123 -2.33 8.17 -2.30
C ALA A 123 -3.26 7.03 -2.68
N LEU A 124 -2.79 5.82 -2.44
CA LEU A 124 -3.49 4.58 -2.78
C LEU A 124 -3.67 3.72 -1.52
N SER A 125 -4.84 3.11 -1.38
CA SER A 125 -5.18 2.17 -0.31
C SER A 125 -5.52 0.81 -0.91
N ASN A 126 -4.68 -0.19 -0.63
CA ASN A 126 -4.86 -1.57 -1.10
C ASN A 126 -5.56 -2.42 -0.04
N SER A 127 -6.57 -3.19 -0.46
CA SER A 127 -7.24 -4.16 0.40
C SER A 127 -7.65 -5.40 -0.39
N PHE A 128 -7.10 -6.56 -0.04
CA PHE A 128 -7.29 -7.81 -0.77
C PHE A 128 -8.01 -8.85 0.09
N GLY A 129 -9.06 -9.44 -0.47
CA GLY A 129 -9.91 -10.41 0.20
C GLY A 129 -9.58 -11.84 -0.21
N PHE A 130 -9.87 -12.78 0.68
CA PHE A 130 -9.86 -14.20 0.34
C PHE A 130 -10.74 -14.50 -0.88
N GLY A 131 -10.33 -15.50 -1.66
CA GLY A 131 -10.98 -15.83 -2.93
C GLY A 131 -10.52 -14.95 -4.10
N GLY A 132 -9.51 -14.08 -3.91
CA GLY A 132 -8.90 -13.30 -4.98
C GLY A 132 -9.63 -12.00 -5.32
N HIS A 133 -10.47 -11.50 -4.41
CA HIS A 133 -11.18 -10.24 -4.58
C HIS A 133 -10.25 -9.08 -4.19
N ASN A 134 -9.69 -8.39 -5.18
CA ASN A 134 -8.75 -7.29 -4.94
C ASN A 134 -9.44 -5.95 -5.08
N SER A 135 -9.23 -5.05 -4.12
CA SER A 135 -9.70 -3.67 -4.15
C SER A 135 -8.52 -2.70 -3.99
N CYS A 136 -8.58 -1.60 -4.74
CA CYS A 136 -7.61 -0.52 -4.74
C CYS A 136 -8.35 0.80 -4.91
N ILE A 137 -8.17 1.72 -3.97
CA ILE A 137 -8.82 3.04 -3.99
C ILE A 137 -7.73 4.11 -4.05
N ILE A 138 -7.93 5.12 -4.89
CA ILE A 138 -7.03 6.27 -5.03
C ILE A 138 -7.71 7.51 -4.45
N PHE A 139 -6.99 8.22 -3.59
CA PHE A 139 -7.38 9.51 -3.03
C PHE A 139 -6.44 10.59 -3.53
N ARG A 140 -6.98 11.80 -3.76
CA ARG A 140 -6.22 12.97 -4.17
C ARG A 140 -6.58 14.16 -3.30
N ARG A 141 -5.58 14.95 -2.92
CA ARG A 141 -5.76 16.22 -2.22
C ARG A 141 -6.73 17.10 -3.00
N HIS A 142 -7.77 17.58 -2.32
CA HIS A 142 -8.63 18.63 -2.83
C HIS A 142 -7.94 19.99 -2.66
N LEU A 143 -8.01 20.83 -3.70
CA LEU A 143 -7.43 22.17 -3.71
C LEU A 143 -8.23 23.13 -2.82
#